data_AF-A0A2S7URE4-F1
#
_entry.id   AF-A0A2S7URE4-F1
#
_cell.length_a   1.000
_cell.length_b   1.000
_cell.length_c   1.000
_cell.angle_alpha   90.00
_cell.angle_beta   90.00
_cell.angle_gamma   90.00
#
_symmetry.space_group_name_H-M   'P 1'
#
loop_
_entity.id
_entity.type
_entity.pdbx_description
1 polymer ?
#
loop_
_entity_poly.entity_id
_entity_poly.type
_entity_poly.pdbx_seq_one_letter_code
_entity_poly.pdbx_strand_id
1 'polypeptide(L)'
;MAEVNFHDVLSKQLNVVRKKLNMETAIVSYINDNTYTLIAVDSHLEGVFKAGMAFPLEDTYCRDVYQFNQVMRYYNVGSMDSMLQHPAYLSVQLESYLAAPINDDKGQVVGTVNFTSLMAKRQQFEDKEVELATDLAAFIGKNIEQYKLLIPSES
;
A
#
# COMPACT_ATOMS: atom_id res chain seq x y z
N MET A 1 2.87 -11.13 -30.64
CA MET A 1 2.33 -11.10 -29.27
C MET A 1 2.74 -9.76 -28.69
N ALA A 2 1.80 -8.90 -28.29
CA ALA A 2 2.17 -7.63 -27.67
C ALA A 2 2.88 -7.93 -26.34
N GLU A 3 4.04 -7.30 -26.14
CA GLU A 3 4.74 -7.33 -24.86
C GLU A 3 3.82 -6.69 -23.82
N VAL A 4 3.46 -7.45 -22.78
CA VAL A 4 2.53 -6.97 -21.76
C VAL A 4 3.29 -6.01 -20.85
N ASN A 5 2.87 -4.75 -20.79
CA ASN A 5 3.47 -3.73 -19.92
C ASN A 5 3.25 -4.09 -18.44
N PHE A 6 4.33 -4.08 -17.65
CA PHE A 6 4.29 -4.37 -16.21
C PHE A 6 3.32 -3.45 -15.45
N HIS A 7 3.23 -2.17 -15.83
CA HIS A 7 2.29 -1.22 -15.24
C HIS A 7 0.83 -1.70 -15.36
N ASP A 8 0.45 -2.25 -16.51
CA ASP A 8 -0.91 -2.72 -16.75
C ASP A 8 -1.19 -4.02 -15.96
N VAL A 9 -0.21 -4.90 -15.87
CA VAL A 9 -0.29 -6.11 -15.03
C VAL A 9 -0.47 -5.73 -13.57
N LEU A 10 0.35 -4.81 -13.07
CA LEU A 10 0.31 -4.32 -11.70
C LEU A 10 -1.05 -3.69 -11.39
N SER A 11 -1.50 -2.77 -12.24
CA SER A 11 -2.79 -2.09 -12.08
C SER A 11 -3.95 -3.08 -12.03
N LYS A 12 -3.94 -4.10 -12.91
CA LYS A 12 -4.97 -5.15 -12.93
C LYS A 12 -4.94 -6.00 -11.65
N GLN A 13 -3.77 -6.42 -11.19
CA GLN A 13 -3.66 -7.21 -9.96
C GLN A 13 -4.09 -6.39 -8.73
N LEU A 14 -3.66 -5.13 -8.65
CA LEU A 14 -4.04 -4.21 -7.59
C LEU A 14 -5.56 -4.05 -7.48
N ASN A 15 -6.24 -3.83 -8.61
CA ASN A 15 -7.70 -3.77 -8.68
C ASN A 15 -8.38 -5.08 -8.23
N VAL A 16 -7.86 -6.23 -8.67
CA VAL A 16 -8.41 -7.54 -8.30
C VAL A 16 -8.28 -7.79 -6.80
N VAL A 17 -7.11 -7.53 -6.23
CA VAL A 17 -6.88 -7.76 -4.79
C VAL A 17 -7.73 -6.80 -3.96
N ARG A 18 -7.80 -5.51 -4.32
CA ARG A 18 -8.66 -4.54 -3.63
C ARG A 18 -10.11 -4.99 -3.58
N LYS A 19 -10.65 -5.46 -4.71
CA LYS A 19 -12.02 -5.99 -4.80
C LYS A 19 -12.22 -7.23 -3.94
N LYS A 20 -11.27 -8.16 -3.93
CA LYS A 20 -11.32 -9.36 -3.07
C LYS A 20 -11.31 -9.02 -1.59
N LEU A 21 -10.56 -8.00 -1.20
CA LEU A 21 -10.48 -7.50 0.18
C LEU A 21 -11.67 -6.62 0.58
N ASN A 22 -12.52 -6.24 -0.39
CA ASN A 22 -13.62 -5.30 -0.23
C ASN A 22 -13.17 -3.98 0.42
N MET A 23 -12.08 -3.40 -0.10
CA MET A 23 -11.49 -2.13 0.37
C MET A 23 -11.74 -1.02 -0.64
N GLU A 24 -11.77 0.23 -0.19
CA GLU A 24 -12.05 1.39 -1.05
C GLU A 24 -10.85 1.79 -1.90
N THR A 25 -9.65 1.64 -1.35
CA THR A 25 -8.41 2.09 -1.97
C THR A 25 -7.33 1.00 -1.87
N ALA A 26 -6.51 0.92 -2.90
CA ALA A 26 -5.29 0.13 -2.94
C ALA A 26 -4.15 0.95 -3.54
N ILE A 27 -2.98 0.87 -2.91
CA ILE A 27 -1.83 1.71 -3.21
C ILE A 27 -0.58 0.84 -3.25
N VAL A 28 0.19 0.97 -4.32
CA VAL A 28 1.59 0.52 -4.40
C VAL A 28 2.46 1.74 -4.26
N SER A 29 3.47 1.66 -3.41
CA SER A 29 4.36 2.78 -3.09
C SER A 29 5.81 2.40 -3.19
N TYR A 30 6.68 3.40 -3.34
CA TYR A 30 8.13 3.29 -3.23
C TYR A 30 8.64 4.19 -2.11
N ILE A 31 9.65 3.72 -1.38
CA ILE A 31 10.23 4.40 -0.23
C ILE A 31 11.70 4.64 -0.50
N ASN A 32 12.10 5.91 -0.53
CA ASN A 32 13.49 6.33 -0.62
C ASN A 32 13.71 7.57 0.24
N ASP A 33 14.80 7.61 1.01
CA ASP A 33 15.16 8.77 1.85
C ASP A 33 13.98 9.33 2.67
N ASN A 34 13.28 8.45 3.39
CA ASN A 34 12.07 8.76 4.17
C ASN A 34 10.91 9.40 3.37
N THR A 35 10.94 9.33 2.05
CA THR A 35 9.87 9.81 1.17
C THR A 35 9.05 8.63 0.67
N TYR A 36 7.74 8.67 0.94
CA TYR A 36 6.75 7.69 0.54
C TYR A 36 6.03 8.15 -0.74
N THR A 37 6.38 7.56 -1.88
CA THR A 37 5.86 7.94 -3.20
C THR A 37 4.84 6.93 -3.71
N LEU A 38 3.68 7.39 -4.15
CA LEU A 38 2.64 6.53 -4.73
C LEU A 38 2.99 6.17 -6.18
N ILE A 39 3.16 4.89 -6.46
CA ILE A 39 3.51 4.37 -7.79
C ILE A 39 2.26 3.99 -8.57
N ALA A 40 1.33 3.28 -7.94
CA ALA A 40 0.06 2.89 -8.55
C ALA A 40 -1.06 3.00 -7.52
N VAL A 41 -2.22 3.46 -7.97
CA VAL A 41 -3.41 3.69 -7.12
C VAL A 41 -4.65 3.15 -7.84
N ASP A 42 -5.43 2.33 -7.15
CA ASP A 42 -6.80 1.96 -7.53
C ASP A 42 -7.72 2.38 -6.37
N SER A 43 -8.54 3.42 -6.57
CA SER A 43 -9.27 4.06 -5.47
C SER A 43 -10.69 4.45 -5.87
N HIS A 44 -11.64 4.21 -4.97
CA HIS A 44 -12.98 4.79 -5.01
C HIS A 44 -13.05 6.18 -4.36
N LEU A 45 -12.02 6.57 -3.61
CA LEU A 45 -11.91 7.90 -3.00
C LEU A 45 -11.38 8.88 -4.04
N GLU A 46 -12.28 9.51 -4.79
CA GLU A 46 -11.94 10.43 -5.88
C GLU A 46 -11.11 11.62 -5.37
N GLY A 47 -9.99 11.89 -6.05
CA GLY A 47 -9.14 13.05 -5.77
C GLY A 47 -8.25 12.95 -4.53
N VAL A 48 -8.40 11.92 -3.69
CA VAL A 48 -7.63 11.77 -2.44
C VAL A 48 -6.22 11.24 -2.68
N PHE A 49 -6.11 10.17 -3.48
CA PHE A 49 -4.83 9.52 -3.79
C PHE A 49 -4.59 9.46 -5.29
N LYS A 50 -3.39 9.83 -5.72
CA LYS A 50 -2.96 9.80 -7.12
C LYS A 50 -1.52 9.30 -7.22
N ALA A 51 -1.22 8.54 -8.27
CA ALA A 51 0.15 8.19 -8.59
C ALA A 51 1.01 9.47 -8.76
N GLY A 52 2.24 9.43 -8.28
CA GLY A 52 3.15 10.57 -8.21
C GLY A 52 3.04 11.43 -6.95
N MET A 53 1.99 11.28 -6.14
CA MET A 53 1.95 11.94 -4.82
C MET A 53 3.06 11.39 -3.92
N ALA A 54 3.70 12.27 -3.16
CA ALA A 54 4.75 11.93 -2.22
C ALA A 54 4.49 12.57 -0.85
N PHE A 55 4.83 11.86 0.21
CA PHE A 55 4.63 12.29 1.60
C PHE A 55 5.83 11.86 2.46
N PRO A 56 6.08 12.52 3.60
CA PRO A 56 6.98 11.97 4.61
C PRO A 56 6.52 10.58 5.05
N LEU A 57 7.42 9.60 5.10
CA LEU A 57 7.10 8.22 5.49
C LEU A 57 6.48 8.17 6.89
N GLU A 58 6.98 9.00 7.80
CA GLU A 58 6.51 9.14 9.18
C GLU A 58 5.05 9.57 9.32
N ASP A 59 4.52 10.27 8.31
CA ASP A 59 3.12 10.68 8.28
C ASP A 59 2.17 9.56 7.82
N THR A 60 2.71 8.42 7.40
CA THR A 60 1.95 7.28 6.87
C THR A 60 1.90 6.11 7.86
N TYR A 61 0.84 5.31 7.80
CA TYR A 61 0.82 4.01 8.49
C TYR A 61 1.86 3.02 7.93
N CYS A 62 2.37 3.26 6.72
CA CYS A 62 3.40 2.43 6.09
C CYS A 62 4.76 2.52 6.79
N ARG A 63 4.97 3.51 7.67
CA ARG A 63 6.17 3.61 8.52
C ARG A 63 6.44 2.30 9.26
N ASP A 64 5.42 1.74 9.92
CA ASP A 64 5.60 0.55 10.74
C ASP A 64 5.88 -0.69 9.87
N VAL A 65 5.23 -0.77 8.70
CA VAL A 65 5.51 -1.82 7.69
C VAL A 65 6.97 -1.78 7.27
N TYR A 66 7.48 -0.58 6.98
CA TYR A 66 8.87 -0.35 6.57
C TYR A 66 9.86 -0.67 7.69
N GLN A 67 9.61 -0.13 8.89
CA GLN A 67 10.51 -0.26 10.04
C GLN A 67 10.63 -1.70 10.54
N PHE A 68 9.52 -2.44 10.58
CA PHE A 68 9.50 -3.79 11.14
C PHE A 68 9.59 -4.88 10.07
N ASN A 69 9.53 -4.53 8.78
CA ASN A 69 9.46 -5.48 7.67
C ASN A 69 8.36 -6.53 7.88
N GLN A 70 7.16 -6.06 8.23
CA GLN A 70 6.05 -6.90 8.67
C GLN A 70 4.71 -6.40 8.13
N VAL A 71 3.78 -7.32 7.96
CA VAL A 71 2.40 -6.99 7.62
C VAL A 71 1.75 -6.23 8.78
N MET A 72 1.14 -5.09 8.47
CA MET A 72 0.33 -4.32 9.42
C MET A 72 -1.15 -4.45 9.06
N ARG A 73 -1.98 -4.71 10.08
CA ARG A 73 -3.43 -4.88 9.91
C ARG A 73 -4.19 -4.17 11.03
N TYR A 74 -5.00 -3.17 10.65
CA TYR A 74 -5.87 -2.43 11.54
C TYR A 74 -7.29 -2.52 10.99
N TYR A 75 -8.20 -3.15 11.71
CA TYR A 75 -9.58 -3.32 11.26
C TYR A 75 -10.50 -2.17 11.72
N ASN A 76 -10.11 -1.44 12.76
CA ASN A 76 -10.83 -0.30 13.33
C ASN A 76 -9.83 0.66 14.00
N VAL A 77 -9.23 1.56 13.23
CA VAL A 77 -8.22 2.51 13.71
C VAL A 77 -8.81 3.49 14.72
N GLY A 78 -10.05 3.95 14.53
CA GLY A 78 -10.74 4.86 15.44
C GLY A 78 -10.98 4.28 16.84
N SER A 79 -10.78 2.98 17.03
CA SER A 79 -10.81 2.32 18.34
C SER A 79 -9.45 2.23 19.03
N MET A 80 -8.37 2.71 18.39
CA MET A 80 -7.00 2.63 18.88
C MET A 80 -6.52 4.02 19.34
N ASP A 81 -6.53 4.28 20.66
CA ASP A 81 -6.14 5.58 21.23
C ASP A 81 -4.78 6.09 20.72
N SER A 82 -3.81 5.20 20.52
CA SER A 82 -2.47 5.54 20.03
C SER A 82 -2.44 6.04 18.58
N MET A 83 -3.48 5.74 17.80
CA MET A 83 -3.56 6.09 16.38
C MET A 83 -4.43 7.32 16.11
N LEU A 84 -5.24 7.76 17.07
CA LEU A 84 -6.14 8.92 16.91
C LEU A 84 -5.40 10.24 16.67
N GLN A 85 -4.14 10.34 17.12
CA GLN A 85 -3.28 11.51 16.90
C GLN A 85 -2.28 11.29 15.75
N HIS A 86 -2.37 10.18 15.03
CA HIS A 86 -1.46 9.90 13.92
C HIS A 86 -1.75 10.84 12.74
N PRO A 87 -0.73 11.43 12.07
CA PRO A 87 -0.93 12.35 10.95
C PRO A 87 -1.84 11.80 9.83
N ALA A 88 -1.63 10.55 9.41
CA ALA A 88 -2.53 9.86 8.48
C ALA A 88 -4.00 9.80 8.94
N TYR A 89 -4.26 9.55 10.24
CA TYR A 89 -5.63 9.52 10.76
C TYR A 89 -6.27 10.90 10.72
N LEU A 90 -5.53 11.93 11.15
CA LEU A 90 -6.01 13.31 11.16
C LEU A 90 -6.28 13.85 9.74
N SER A 91 -5.53 13.37 8.74
CA SER A 91 -5.63 13.84 7.36
C SER A 91 -6.80 13.23 6.59
N VAL A 92 -6.98 11.90 6.68
CA VAL A 92 -7.93 11.16 5.82
C VAL A 92 -8.93 10.33 6.62
N GLN A 93 -8.70 10.06 7.91
CA GLN A 93 -9.55 9.22 8.78
C GLN A 93 -9.73 7.80 8.23
N LEU A 94 -8.63 7.16 7.84
CA LEU A 94 -8.64 5.76 7.42
C LEU A 94 -8.88 4.86 8.63
N GLU A 95 -10.01 4.14 8.59
CA GLU A 95 -10.51 3.29 9.69
C GLU A 95 -10.11 1.83 9.55
N SER A 96 -9.92 1.34 8.32
CA SER A 96 -9.33 0.03 8.08
C SER A 96 -8.15 0.10 7.14
N TYR A 97 -7.12 -0.70 7.45
CA TYR A 97 -5.81 -0.66 6.81
C TYR A 97 -5.18 -2.05 6.86
N LEU A 98 -4.75 -2.55 5.70
CA LEU A 98 -3.93 -3.76 5.57
C LEU A 98 -2.76 -3.43 4.65
N ALA A 99 -1.54 -3.74 5.06
CA ALA A 99 -0.37 -3.49 4.24
C ALA A 99 0.70 -4.56 4.40
N ALA A 100 1.44 -4.80 3.31
CA ALA A 100 2.54 -5.74 3.24
C ALA A 100 3.81 -5.07 2.68
N PRO A 101 5.00 -5.45 3.17
CA PRO A 101 6.25 -4.92 2.66
C PRO A 101 6.56 -5.47 1.26
N ILE A 102 7.05 -4.62 0.38
CA ILE A 102 7.70 -5.03 -0.87
C ILE A 102 9.19 -5.09 -0.58
N ASN A 103 9.78 -6.28 -0.68
CA ASN A 103 11.20 -6.50 -0.45
C ASN A 103 11.98 -6.60 -1.76
N ASP A 104 13.21 -6.07 -1.77
CA ASP A 104 14.20 -6.35 -2.80
C ASP A 104 14.82 -7.74 -2.63
N ASP A 105 15.72 -8.13 -3.56
CA ASP A 105 16.43 -9.41 -3.52
C ASP A 105 17.33 -9.59 -2.29
N LYS A 106 17.61 -8.50 -1.55
CA LYS A 106 18.39 -8.52 -0.30
C LYS A 106 17.50 -8.58 0.94
N GLY A 107 16.18 -8.61 0.77
CA GLY A 107 15.19 -8.61 1.85
C GLY A 107 14.90 -7.24 2.45
N GLN A 108 15.42 -6.16 1.86
CA GLN A 108 15.19 -4.79 2.35
C GLN A 108 13.83 -4.28 1.86
N VAL A 109 13.09 -3.60 2.73
CA VAL A 109 11.83 -2.97 2.32
C VAL A 109 12.13 -1.78 1.42
N VAL A 110 11.58 -1.79 0.21
CA VAL A 110 11.73 -0.69 -0.77
C VAL A 110 10.40 -0.01 -1.06
N GLY A 111 9.30 -0.53 -0.54
CA GLY A 111 7.96 -0.01 -0.76
C GLY A 111 6.93 -0.82 0.01
N THR A 112 5.67 -0.43 -0.13
CA THR A 112 4.55 -1.20 0.43
C THR A 112 3.42 -1.33 -0.59
N VAL A 113 2.67 -2.42 -0.46
CA VAL A 113 1.29 -2.50 -0.95
C VAL A 113 0.38 -2.29 0.25
N ASN A 114 -0.56 -1.35 0.15
CA ASN A 114 -1.59 -1.18 1.19
C ASN A 114 -2.99 -1.08 0.61
N PHE A 115 -3.96 -1.43 1.44
CA PHE A 115 -5.39 -1.42 1.16
C PHE A 115 -6.10 -0.70 2.30
N THR A 116 -6.91 0.30 1.97
CA THR A 116 -7.46 1.22 2.96
C THR A 116 -8.92 1.58 2.67
N SER A 117 -9.65 1.91 3.74
CA SER A 117 -11.03 2.41 3.67
C SER A 117 -11.30 3.39 4.81
N LEU A 118 -12.25 4.30 4.59
CA LEU A 118 -12.82 5.22 5.59
C LEU A 118 -13.75 4.51 6.56
N MET A 119 -14.16 3.28 6.25
CA MET A 119 -14.99 2.46 7.14
C MET A 119 -14.16 1.39 7.83
N ALA A 120 -14.45 1.18 9.13
CA ALA A 120 -13.94 0.05 9.87
C ALA A 120 -14.51 -1.27 9.31
N LYS A 121 -13.72 -2.34 9.38
CA LYS A 121 -14.22 -3.69 9.12
C LYS A 121 -14.98 -4.20 10.34
N ARG A 122 -15.99 -5.04 10.07
CA ARG A 122 -16.78 -5.71 11.12
C ARG A 122 -15.97 -6.72 11.95
N GLN A 123 -14.86 -7.23 11.39
CA GLN A 123 -13.99 -8.20 12.01
C GLN A 123 -12.54 -7.95 11.58
N GLN A 124 -11.60 -8.61 12.27
CA GLN A 124 -10.18 -8.60 11.92
C GLN A 124 -9.95 -9.15 10.51
N PHE A 125 -8.85 -8.72 9.87
CA PHE A 125 -8.43 -9.29 8.59
C PHE A 125 -8.08 -10.77 8.75
N GLU A 126 -8.70 -11.61 7.93
CA GLU A 126 -8.45 -13.05 7.90
C GLU A 126 -7.08 -13.36 7.28
N ASP A 127 -6.53 -14.53 7.59
CA ASP A 127 -5.20 -14.92 7.08
C ASP A 127 -5.17 -14.99 5.55
N LYS A 128 -6.29 -15.34 4.90
CA LYS A 128 -6.42 -15.31 3.44
C LYS A 128 -6.37 -13.90 2.86
N GLU A 129 -6.88 -12.91 3.59
CA GLU A 129 -6.80 -11.50 3.20
C GLU A 129 -5.36 -11.00 3.29
N VAL A 130 -4.66 -11.39 4.36
CA VAL A 130 -3.23 -11.13 4.53
C VAL A 130 -2.38 -11.79 3.45
N GLU A 131 -2.70 -13.04 3.09
CA GLU A 131 -2.03 -13.79 2.03
C GLU A 131 -2.17 -13.07 0.68
N LEU A 132 -3.35 -12.58 0.32
CA LEU A 132 -3.54 -11.81 -0.92
C LEU A 132 -2.65 -10.56 -0.99
N ALA A 133 -2.52 -9.81 0.11
CA ALA A 133 -1.67 -8.63 0.16
C ALA A 133 -0.19 -9.02 0.07
N THR A 134 0.20 -10.08 0.78
CA THR A 134 1.58 -10.59 0.82
C THR A 134 2.01 -11.13 -0.54
N ASP A 135 1.14 -11.88 -1.22
CA ASP A 135 1.39 -12.43 -2.56
C ASP A 135 1.57 -11.33 -3.60
N LEU A 136 0.74 -10.27 -3.54
CA LEU A 136 0.90 -9.13 -4.44
C LEU A 136 2.22 -8.39 -4.17
N ALA A 137 2.58 -8.18 -2.90
CA ALA A 137 3.85 -7.54 -2.56
C ALA A 137 5.05 -8.39 -3.00
N ALA A 138 4.98 -9.72 -2.82
CA ALA A 138 6.01 -10.66 -3.29
C ALA A 138 6.09 -10.73 -4.82
N PHE A 139 4.95 -10.64 -5.53
CA PHE A 139 4.94 -10.53 -6.99
C PHE A 139 5.69 -9.27 -7.45
N ILE A 140 5.47 -8.13 -6.80
CA ILE A 140 6.16 -6.88 -7.12
C ILE A 140 7.67 -7.01 -6.81
N GLY A 141 8.03 -7.55 -5.65
CA GLY A 141 9.43 -7.78 -5.27
C GLY A 141 10.18 -8.68 -6.26
N LYS A 142 9.53 -9.73 -6.79
CA LYS A 142 10.10 -10.58 -7.84
C LYS A 142 10.30 -9.87 -9.19
N ASN A 143 9.64 -8.73 -9.39
CA ASN A 143 9.73 -7.90 -10.60
C ASN A 143 10.30 -6.52 -10.27
N ILE A 144 11.29 -6.49 -9.37
CA ILE A 144 11.79 -5.24 -8.77
C ILE A 144 12.33 -4.25 -9.81
N GLU A 145 12.97 -4.74 -10.87
CA GLU A 145 13.53 -3.89 -11.92
C GLU A 145 12.42 -3.19 -12.70
N GLN A 146 11.36 -3.92 -13.09
CA GLN A 146 10.20 -3.33 -13.76
C GLN A 146 9.45 -2.36 -12.84
N TYR A 147 9.35 -2.69 -11.55
CA TYR A 147 8.73 -1.83 -10.54
C TYR A 147 9.50 -0.51 -10.35
N LYS A 148 10.84 -0.55 -10.31
CA LYS A 148 11.66 0.66 -10.19
C LYS A 148 11.55 1.58 -11.42
N LEU A 149 11.28 1.02 -12.60
CA LEU A 149 11.02 1.82 -13.81
C LEU A 149 9.71 2.62 -13.74
N LEU A 150 8.81 2.30 -12.80
CA LEU A 150 7.57 3.05 -12.57
C LEU A 150 7.74 4.23 -11.61
N ILE A 151 8.91 4.36 -10.98
CA ILE A 151 9.19 5.49 -10.07
C ILE A 151 9.18 6.78 -10.91
N PRO A 152 8.34 7.77 -10.55
CA PRO A 152 8.35 9.06 -11.23
C PRO A 152 9.74 9.68 -11.15
N SER A 153 10.29 10.10 -12.30
CA SER A 153 11.52 10.89 -12.31
C SER A 153 11.29 12.21 -11.56
N GLU A 154 12.24 12.61 -10.71
CA GLU A 154 12.26 13.97 -10.17
C GLU A 154 12.25 14.95 -11.36
N SER A 155 11.26 15.85 -11.37
CA SER A 155 11.11 16.91 -12.39
C SER A 155 11.92 18.13 -11.99
#